data_AF-A0A434AD02-F1
#
_entry.id   AF-A0A434AD02-F1
#
_cell.length_a   1.000
_cell.length_b   1.000
_cell.length_c   1.000
_cell.angle_alpha   90.00
_cell.angle_beta   90.00
_cell.angle_gamma   90.00
#
_symmetry.space_group_name_H-M   'P 1'
#
loop_
_entity.id
_entity.type
_entity.pdbx_description
1 polymer ?
#
loop_
_entity_poly.entity_id
_entity_poly.type
_entity_poly.pdbx_seq_one_letter_code
_entity_poly.pdbx_strand_id
1 'polypeptide(L)'
;MKKYVSVRGILAMVLLFASFIGIAQTAPKSKSYWPNGAQLVISVSMQFETGGQPEGAESPFSGNPLPKGQPDLAADSWFRYGGKEGVYRMLDLWKKYDVKVTSHVVGQAAVKYPEVAKAIADQGHEIAAHGMTWDNQWNKSYADELAFVKKGIDTVEAITGKRGVGYNSNWLRRGPNTLKVLQQLGFLYHIDDLSHDEPFITMVNGKRFVVIPYTLRNNDIVNIEGKHWSPDQFLNQLKLEFDQLYKEGATKRRMMSVSFHDRIGGSPAVINVMEQFIKYTKTKPGVVYMRKDDIARLVQNDPNTPIDNSEAQYNK
;
A
#
# COMPACT_ATOMS: atom_id res chain seq x y z
N MET A 1 -3.76 94.83 -27.94
CA MET A 1 -4.30 93.59 -27.32
C MET A 1 -4.68 92.66 -28.48
N LYS A 2 -3.86 91.65 -28.82
CA LYS A 2 -4.03 90.20 -28.49
C LYS A 2 -5.37 89.63 -29.01
N LYS A 3 -5.54 88.63 -29.89
CA LYS A 3 -4.79 87.44 -30.40
C LYS A 3 -5.45 87.03 -31.75
N TYR A 4 -4.76 86.56 -32.81
CA TYR A 4 -4.17 85.24 -33.08
C TYR A 4 -5.10 83.99 -33.01
N VAL A 5 -5.40 83.45 -34.21
CA VAL A 5 -5.18 82.06 -34.69
C VAL A 5 -6.00 80.90 -34.09
N SER A 6 -6.65 80.10 -34.96
CA SER A 6 -6.21 78.73 -35.28
C SER A 6 -7.35 77.83 -35.79
N VAL A 7 -7.19 77.33 -37.02
CA VAL A 7 -7.94 76.21 -37.61
C VAL A 7 -7.40 74.92 -37.00
N ARG A 8 -8.23 74.14 -36.30
CA ARG A 8 -7.84 72.81 -35.80
C ARG A 8 -8.09 71.75 -36.88
N GLY A 9 -7.00 71.16 -37.35
CA GLY A 9 -7.01 69.94 -38.17
C GLY A 9 -7.44 68.72 -37.36
N ILE A 10 -8.16 67.81 -38.04
CA ILE A 10 -8.56 66.51 -37.53
C ILE A 10 -7.39 65.55 -37.76
N LEU A 11 -6.84 64.99 -36.68
CA LEU A 11 -5.82 63.95 -36.71
C LEU A 11 -6.51 62.58 -36.64
N ALA A 12 -6.44 61.80 -37.71
CA ALA A 12 -6.91 60.41 -37.73
C ALA A 12 -5.87 59.50 -37.05
N MET A 13 -6.29 58.81 -36.00
CA MET A 13 -5.47 57.86 -35.25
C MET A 13 -5.67 56.46 -35.85
N VAL A 14 -4.65 55.93 -36.53
CA VAL A 14 -4.65 54.57 -37.07
C VAL A 14 -4.22 53.61 -35.95
N LEU A 15 -5.16 52.80 -35.46
CA LEU A 15 -4.88 51.68 -34.55
C LEU A 15 -4.43 50.46 -35.36
N LEU A 16 -3.14 50.12 -35.30
CA LEU A 16 -2.63 48.83 -35.77
C LEU A 16 -2.93 47.75 -34.73
N PHE A 17 -3.84 46.84 -35.05
CA PHE A 17 -3.99 45.57 -34.33
C PHE A 17 -2.98 44.55 -34.86
N ALA A 18 -1.89 44.33 -34.11
CA ALA A 18 -1.00 43.20 -34.35
C ALA A 18 -1.64 41.92 -33.80
N SER A 19 -2.05 41.02 -34.70
CA SER A 19 -2.55 39.69 -34.34
C SER A 19 -1.37 38.78 -34.00
N PHE A 20 -1.12 38.56 -32.71
CA PHE A 20 -0.22 37.51 -32.27
C PHE A 20 -0.95 36.17 -32.30
N ILE A 21 -0.77 35.41 -33.39
CA ILE A 21 -1.04 33.97 -33.40
C ILE A 21 0.08 33.34 -32.57
N GLY A 22 -0.18 33.22 -31.26
CA GLY A 22 0.64 32.39 -30.39
C GLY A 22 0.44 30.94 -30.81
N ILE A 23 1.41 30.37 -31.53
CA ILE A 23 1.56 28.93 -31.61
C ILE A 23 1.83 28.49 -30.17
N ALA A 24 0.82 27.96 -29.50
CA ALA A 24 1.00 27.29 -28.23
C ALA A 24 2.00 26.16 -28.48
N GLN A 25 3.25 26.36 -28.06
CA GLN A 25 4.19 25.25 -27.91
C GLN A 25 3.49 24.25 -27.00
N THR A 26 3.05 23.13 -27.57
CA THR A 26 2.64 21.98 -26.79
C THR A 26 3.85 21.61 -25.94
N ALA A 27 3.80 21.94 -24.64
CA ALA A 27 4.80 21.48 -23.70
C ALA A 27 4.98 19.97 -23.92
N PRO A 28 6.22 19.45 -24.02
CA PRO A 28 6.42 18.02 -24.21
C PRO A 28 5.62 17.30 -23.12
N LYS A 29 4.74 16.37 -23.51
CA LYS A 29 4.04 15.50 -22.55
C LYS A 29 5.10 15.00 -21.59
N SER A 30 4.97 15.33 -20.31
CA SER A 30 5.93 14.85 -19.32
C SER A 30 6.00 13.33 -19.49
N LYS A 31 7.21 12.82 -19.65
CA LYS A 31 7.42 11.39 -19.80
C LYS A 31 6.90 10.74 -18.52
N SER A 32 5.77 10.05 -18.60
CA SER A 32 5.24 9.32 -17.46
C SER A 32 5.85 7.92 -17.42
N TYR A 33 6.20 7.49 -16.21
CA TYR A 33 6.82 6.19 -15.95
C TYR A 33 5.81 5.16 -15.44
N TRP A 34 4.60 5.63 -15.10
CA TRP A 34 3.45 4.78 -14.80
C TRP A 34 2.46 4.80 -15.97
N PRO A 35 1.84 3.67 -16.34
CA PRO A 35 0.86 3.65 -17.44
C PRO A 35 -0.35 4.57 -17.22
N ASN A 36 -0.67 4.90 -15.97
CA ASN A 36 -1.78 5.79 -15.60
C ASN A 36 -1.38 7.29 -15.51
N GLY A 37 -0.15 7.66 -15.84
CA GLY A 37 0.29 9.05 -15.78
C GLY A 37 0.87 9.50 -14.44
N ALA A 38 0.81 8.69 -13.38
CA ALA A 38 1.30 9.07 -12.06
C ALA A 38 2.81 9.37 -12.07
N GLN A 39 3.24 10.30 -11.21
CA GLN A 39 4.64 10.51 -10.87
C GLN A 39 5.08 9.57 -9.74
N LEU A 40 4.22 9.40 -8.72
CA LEU A 40 4.46 8.51 -7.59
C LEU A 40 3.16 7.81 -7.19
N VAL A 41 3.23 6.49 -7.06
CA VAL A 41 2.15 5.68 -6.48
C VAL A 41 2.44 5.45 -5.00
N ILE A 42 1.47 5.70 -4.13
CA ILE A 42 1.52 5.32 -2.72
C ILE A 42 0.56 4.15 -2.52
N SER A 43 1.03 3.08 -1.90
CA SER A 43 0.21 1.90 -1.61
C SER A 43 0.29 1.54 -0.13
N VAL A 44 -0.86 1.49 0.52
CA VAL A 44 -0.97 1.22 1.95
C VAL A 44 -1.38 -0.23 2.17
N SER A 45 -0.60 -0.96 2.96
CA SER A 45 -0.95 -2.24 3.54
C SER A 45 -1.66 -2.01 4.88
N MET A 46 -2.88 -2.53 5.02
CA MET A 46 -3.64 -2.51 6.27
C MET A 46 -3.80 -3.94 6.79
N GLN A 47 -2.96 -4.34 7.73
CA GLN A 47 -2.98 -5.71 8.26
C GLN A 47 -4.21 -5.90 9.16
N PHE A 48 -5.01 -6.90 8.82
CA PHE A 48 -6.11 -7.37 9.66
C PHE A 48 -5.79 -8.77 10.17
N GLU A 49 -5.31 -8.80 11.40
CA GLU A 49 -4.63 -9.94 11.99
C GLU A 49 -5.24 -10.32 13.36
N THR A 50 -5.85 -9.34 14.03
CA THR A 50 -6.47 -9.49 15.34
C THR A 50 -7.46 -10.66 15.35
N GLY A 51 -7.19 -11.64 16.20
CA GLY A 51 -7.96 -12.88 16.31
C GLY A 51 -7.31 -14.09 15.65
N GLY A 52 -6.27 -13.89 14.84
CA GLY A 52 -5.50 -14.96 14.18
C GLY A 52 -4.14 -15.26 14.80
N GLN A 53 -3.79 -14.58 15.88
CA GLN A 53 -2.53 -14.76 16.59
C GLN A 53 -2.48 -16.07 17.42
N PRO A 54 -1.33 -16.75 17.52
CA PRO A 54 -1.13 -17.90 18.39
C PRO A 54 -0.98 -17.50 19.87
N GLU A 55 -0.95 -18.50 20.75
CA GLU A 55 -0.51 -18.31 22.13
C GLU A 55 0.94 -17.77 22.17
N GLY A 56 1.21 -16.81 23.05
CA GLY A 56 2.54 -16.20 23.17
C GLY A 56 2.94 -15.35 21.96
N ALA A 57 1.99 -14.97 21.11
CA ALA A 57 2.23 -14.05 20.01
C ALA A 57 2.89 -12.74 20.47
N GLU A 58 3.70 -12.16 19.59
CA GLU A 58 4.41 -10.92 19.88
C GLU A 58 3.42 -9.80 20.23
N SER A 59 3.70 -9.15 21.35
CA SER A 59 2.93 -8.07 21.93
C SER A 59 3.85 -7.18 22.76
N PRO A 60 3.39 -6.00 23.22
CA PRO A 60 4.17 -5.11 24.08
C PRO A 60 4.64 -5.77 25.40
N PHE A 61 4.05 -6.91 25.79
CA PHE A 61 4.38 -7.64 27.02
C PHE A 61 5.32 -8.84 26.79
N SER A 62 5.69 -9.12 25.53
CA SER A 62 6.46 -10.32 25.12
C SER A 62 7.85 -10.45 25.78
N GLY A 63 8.44 -9.36 26.28
CA GLY A 63 9.67 -9.39 27.07
C GLY A 63 9.51 -9.93 28.50
N ASN A 64 8.28 -10.13 28.97
CA ASN A 64 7.95 -10.77 30.25
C ASN A 64 6.77 -11.72 30.06
N PRO A 65 6.95 -12.82 29.29
CA PRO A 65 5.85 -13.69 28.91
C PRO A 65 5.31 -14.47 30.12
N LEU A 66 4.00 -14.66 30.17
CA LEU A 66 3.38 -15.55 31.15
C LEU A 66 3.79 -17.02 30.90
N PRO A 67 3.73 -17.89 31.93
CA PRO A 67 3.94 -19.31 31.75
C PRO A 67 3.00 -19.91 30.69
N LYS A 68 3.49 -20.86 29.91
CA LYS A 68 2.70 -21.56 28.89
C LYS A 68 1.41 -22.14 29.49
N GLY A 69 0.30 -21.97 28.78
CA GLY A 69 -1.04 -22.37 29.18
C GLY A 69 -1.78 -21.33 30.03
N GLN A 70 -1.12 -20.24 30.43
CA GLN A 70 -1.78 -19.15 31.15
C GLN A 70 -2.38 -18.11 30.18
N PRO A 71 -3.62 -17.66 30.42
CA PRO A 71 -4.23 -16.65 29.57
C PRO A 71 -3.58 -15.28 29.82
N ASP A 72 -2.91 -14.74 28.80
CA ASP A 72 -2.45 -13.35 28.81
C ASP A 72 -3.60 -12.41 28.43
N LEU A 73 -4.40 -12.02 29.43
CA LEU A 73 -5.57 -11.18 29.24
C LEU A 73 -5.21 -9.76 28.76
N ALA A 74 -4.03 -9.25 29.13
CA ALA A 74 -3.58 -7.94 28.71
C ALA A 74 -3.19 -7.96 27.23
N ALA A 75 -2.38 -8.94 26.81
CA ALA A 75 -2.07 -9.15 25.41
C ALA A 75 -3.33 -9.40 24.57
N ASP A 76 -4.25 -10.27 25.01
CA ASP A 76 -5.51 -10.49 24.30
C ASP A 76 -6.33 -9.19 24.17
N SER A 77 -6.38 -8.36 25.23
CA SER A 77 -7.07 -7.07 25.15
C SER A 77 -6.44 -6.10 24.16
N TRP A 78 -5.10 -6.10 24.06
CA TRP A 78 -4.37 -5.30 23.08
C TRP A 78 -4.67 -5.76 21.66
N PHE A 79 -4.72 -7.07 21.40
CA PHE A 79 -5.23 -7.60 20.14
C PHE A 79 -6.66 -7.16 19.88
N ARG A 80 -7.60 -7.40 20.81
CA ARG A 80 -9.02 -7.04 20.66
C ARG A 80 -9.23 -5.58 20.26
N TYR A 81 -8.36 -4.66 20.67
CA TYR A 81 -8.40 -3.26 20.24
C TYR A 81 -8.38 -3.11 18.70
N GLY A 82 -7.58 -3.90 17.99
CA GLY A 82 -7.48 -3.85 16.53
C GLY A 82 -8.83 -4.08 15.84
N GLY A 83 -9.55 -5.14 16.23
CA GLY A 83 -10.86 -5.47 15.68
C GLY A 83 -12.01 -4.59 16.19
N LYS A 84 -11.93 -4.10 17.44
CA LYS A 84 -12.99 -3.27 18.04
C LYS A 84 -12.94 -1.80 17.63
N GLU A 85 -11.74 -1.26 17.46
CA GLU A 85 -11.49 0.17 17.35
C GLU A 85 -10.55 0.50 16.18
N GLY A 86 -9.44 -0.24 16.09
CA GLY A 86 -8.34 0.10 15.21
C GLY A 86 -8.69 0.09 13.73
N VAL A 87 -9.28 -1.01 13.23
CA VAL A 87 -9.69 -1.12 11.83
C VAL A 87 -10.73 -0.06 11.48
N TYR A 88 -11.77 0.11 12.30
CA TYR A 88 -12.82 1.10 12.02
C TYR A 88 -12.28 2.53 11.92
N ARG A 89 -11.35 2.90 12.82
CA ARG A 89 -10.70 4.21 12.76
C ARG A 89 -9.86 4.41 11.50
N MET A 90 -9.17 3.37 11.04
CA MET A 90 -8.47 3.39 9.74
C MET A 90 -9.46 3.54 8.59
N LEU A 91 -10.55 2.77 8.57
CA LEU A 91 -11.59 2.85 7.54
C LEU A 91 -12.21 4.26 7.45
N ASP A 92 -12.50 4.88 8.59
CA ASP A 92 -13.00 6.27 8.63
C ASP A 92 -12.01 7.26 8.02
N LEU A 93 -10.71 7.10 8.31
CA LEU A 93 -9.66 7.93 7.71
C LEU A 93 -9.60 7.74 6.19
N TRP A 94 -9.60 6.50 5.71
CA TRP A 94 -9.55 6.19 4.29
C TRP A 94 -10.75 6.78 3.55
N LYS A 95 -11.95 6.62 4.12
CA LYS A 95 -13.18 7.20 3.58
C LYS A 95 -13.11 8.73 3.53
N LYS A 96 -12.62 9.38 4.60
CA LYS A 96 -12.49 10.85 4.68
C LYS A 96 -11.65 11.44 3.54
N TYR A 97 -10.63 10.71 3.08
CA TYR A 97 -9.73 11.16 2.03
C TYR A 97 -9.91 10.44 0.70
N ASP A 98 -10.96 9.62 0.52
CA ASP A 98 -11.18 8.80 -0.66
C ASP A 98 -9.94 8.00 -1.08
N VAL A 99 -9.32 7.34 -0.10
CA VAL A 99 -8.18 6.45 -0.30
C VAL A 99 -8.67 5.01 -0.25
N LYS A 100 -8.25 4.19 -1.22
CA LYS A 100 -8.46 2.73 -1.15
C LYS A 100 -7.13 2.04 -0.87
N VAL A 101 -7.13 1.16 0.12
CA VAL A 101 -5.97 0.41 0.59
C VAL A 101 -6.10 -1.07 0.26
N THR A 102 -5.01 -1.81 0.45
CA THR A 102 -5.01 -3.27 0.44
C THR A 102 -4.96 -3.78 1.86
N SER A 103 -5.97 -4.53 2.26
CA SER A 103 -5.98 -5.20 3.56
C SER A 103 -5.51 -6.63 3.42
N HIS A 104 -4.46 -7.03 4.15
CA HIS A 104 -4.05 -8.42 4.21
C HIS A 104 -4.75 -9.06 5.40
N VAL A 105 -5.64 -9.99 5.09
CA VAL A 105 -6.59 -10.56 6.04
C VAL A 105 -6.17 -11.97 6.40
N VAL A 106 -5.97 -12.20 7.70
CA VAL A 106 -5.77 -13.55 8.25
C VAL A 106 -7.11 -14.28 8.32
N GLY A 107 -7.17 -15.51 7.83
CA GLY A 107 -8.42 -16.28 7.78
C GLY A 107 -9.11 -16.40 9.15
N GLN A 108 -8.36 -16.72 10.20
CA GLN A 108 -8.88 -16.83 11.57
C GLN A 108 -9.35 -15.48 12.14
N ALA A 109 -8.73 -14.36 11.76
CA ALA A 109 -9.18 -13.02 12.13
C ALA A 109 -10.56 -12.73 11.50
N ALA A 110 -10.74 -13.06 10.21
CA ALA A 110 -12.03 -12.94 9.54
C ALA A 110 -13.11 -13.84 10.16
N VAL A 111 -12.77 -15.05 10.60
CA VAL A 111 -13.70 -15.93 11.32
C VAL A 111 -14.11 -15.32 12.66
N LYS A 112 -13.17 -14.71 13.39
CA LYS A 112 -13.44 -14.15 14.72
C LYS A 112 -14.22 -12.83 14.65
N TYR A 113 -13.95 -11.99 13.65
CA TYR A 113 -14.63 -10.71 13.43
C TYR A 113 -15.11 -10.58 11.98
N PRO A 114 -16.13 -11.36 11.58
CA PRO A 114 -16.63 -11.37 10.21
C PRO A 114 -17.21 -10.02 9.79
N GLU A 115 -17.75 -9.25 10.72
CA GLU A 115 -18.26 -7.89 10.51
C GLU A 115 -17.14 -6.91 10.12
N VAL A 116 -15.94 -7.08 10.68
CA VAL A 116 -14.78 -6.23 10.34
C VAL A 116 -14.29 -6.56 8.94
N ALA A 117 -14.15 -7.86 8.61
CA ALA A 117 -13.75 -8.30 7.27
C ALA A 117 -14.73 -7.82 6.19
N LYS A 118 -16.04 -7.90 6.46
CA LYS A 118 -17.09 -7.38 5.56
C LYS A 118 -17.00 -5.87 5.43
N ALA A 119 -16.84 -5.13 6.52
CA ALA A 119 -16.71 -3.67 6.48
C ALA A 119 -15.53 -3.21 5.61
N ILE A 120 -14.40 -3.92 5.65
CA ILE A 120 -13.24 -3.66 4.76
C ILE A 120 -13.66 -3.84 3.29
N ALA A 121 -14.27 -4.98 2.96
CA ALA A 121 -14.69 -5.32 1.60
C ALA A 121 -15.78 -4.37 1.05
N ASP A 122 -16.80 -4.08 1.86
CA ASP A 122 -17.96 -3.25 1.50
C ASP A 122 -17.55 -1.79 1.22
N GLN A 123 -16.48 -1.31 1.87
CA GLN A 123 -15.90 0.00 1.59
C GLN A 123 -14.99 0.00 0.34
N GLY A 124 -14.87 -1.11 -0.38
CA GLY A 124 -14.14 -1.21 -1.64
C GLY A 124 -12.62 -1.28 -1.48
N HIS A 125 -12.13 -1.59 -0.28
CA HIS A 125 -10.72 -1.93 -0.10
C HIS A 125 -10.43 -3.29 -0.70
N GLU A 126 -9.18 -3.51 -1.12
CA GLU A 126 -8.78 -4.84 -1.57
C GLU A 126 -8.70 -5.79 -0.37
N ILE A 127 -9.21 -7.00 -0.56
CA ILE A 127 -8.98 -8.14 0.33
C ILE A 127 -7.83 -8.95 -0.26
N ALA A 128 -6.69 -8.96 0.41
CA ALA A 128 -5.54 -9.80 0.11
C ALA A 128 -5.39 -10.89 1.19
N ALA A 129 -4.82 -12.03 0.81
CA ALA A 129 -4.64 -13.16 1.73
C ALA A 129 -3.40 -12.96 2.63
N HIS A 130 -3.53 -13.34 3.89
CA HIS A 130 -2.43 -13.35 4.87
C HIS A 130 -2.33 -14.69 5.62
N GLY A 131 -2.54 -15.80 4.92
CA GLY A 131 -2.58 -17.13 5.51
C GLY A 131 -3.84 -17.40 6.35
N MET A 132 -3.97 -18.64 6.85
CA MET A 132 -5.09 -19.00 7.74
C MET A 132 -4.89 -18.47 9.17
N THR A 133 -3.66 -18.51 9.66
CA THR A 133 -3.22 -18.05 10.99
C THR A 133 -1.84 -17.42 10.86
N TRP A 134 -1.30 -16.83 11.93
CA TRP A 134 0.11 -16.42 11.93
C TRP A 134 1.02 -17.64 12.04
N ASP A 135 1.37 -18.19 10.89
CA ASP A 135 2.26 -19.33 10.79
C ASP A 135 3.25 -19.12 9.66
N ASN A 136 4.49 -19.55 9.91
CA ASN A 136 5.59 -19.38 8.99
C ASN A 136 5.53 -20.44 7.88
N GLN A 137 5.89 -20.04 6.66
CA GLN A 137 5.81 -20.92 5.49
C GLN A 137 7.17 -21.46 5.05
N TRP A 138 8.28 -20.88 5.54
CA TRP A 138 9.64 -21.21 5.11
C TRP A 138 10.05 -22.68 5.25
N ASN A 139 9.42 -23.45 6.16
CA ASN A 139 9.68 -24.87 6.39
C ASN A 139 8.50 -25.80 6.03
N LYS A 140 7.46 -25.29 5.36
CA LYS A 140 6.30 -26.13 5.02
C LYS A 140 6.59 -27.00 3.80
N SER A 141 6.06 -28.22 3.83
CA SER A 141 5.99 -29.04 2.62
C SER A 141 5.09 -28.34 1.59
N TYR A 142 5.28 -28.63 0.31
CA TYR A 142 4.43 -28.05 -0.75
C TYR A 142 2.95 -28.32 -0.51
N ALA A 143 2.60 -29.55 -0.10
CA ALA A 143 1.21 -29.96 0.13
C ALA A 143 0.59 -29.21 1.33
N ASP A 144 1.34 -29.08 2.43
CA ASP A 144 0.86 -28.38 3.63
C ASP A 144 0.72 -26.88 3.37
N GLU A 145 1.68 -26.27 2.66
CA GLU A 145 1.60 -24.87 2.29
C GLU A 145 0.42 -24.59 1.35
N LEU A 146 0.21 -25.44 0.33
CA LEU A 146 -0.94 -25.35 -0.56
C LEU A 146 -2.26 -25.42 0.21
N ALA A 147 -2.40 -26.39 1.12
CA ALA A 147 -3.59 -26.53 1.94
C ALA A 147 -3.79 -25.32 2.87
N PHE A 148 -2.71 -24.81 3.47
CA PHE A 148 -2.73 -23.66 4.37
C PHE A 148 -3.18 -22.38 3.65
N VAL A 149 -2.53 -22.04 2.53
CA VAL A 149 -2.85 -20.85 1.74
C VAL A 149 -4.28 -20.94 1.21
N LYS A 150 -4.66 -22.08 0.64
CA LYS A 150 -6.00 -22.31 0.08
C LYS A 150 -7.08 -22.14 1.15
N LYS A 151 -6.89 -22.75 2.33
CA LYS A 151 -7.84 -22.65 3.44
C LYS A 151 -8.02 -21.19 3.88
N GLY A 152 -6.93 -20.44 3.98
CA GLY A 152 -6.99 -19.02 4.35
C GLY A 152 -7.82 -18.20 3.36
N ILE A 153 -7.50 -18.26 2.06
CA ILE A 153 -8.20 -17.44 1.06
C ILE A 153 -9.65 -17.85 0.86
N ASP A 154 -9.96 -19.15 0.85
CA ASP A 154 -11.33 -19.63 0.70
C ASP A 154 -12.20 -19.24 1.92
N THR A 155 -11.62 -19.22 3.12
CA THR A 155 -12.33 -18.77 4.33
C THR A 155 -12.68 -17.28 4.25
N VAL A 156 -11.72 -16.45 3.83
CA VAL A 156 -11.95 -15.01 3.71
C VAL A 156 -12.94 -14.71 2.58
N GLU A 157 -12.86 -15.41 1.45
CA GLU A 157 -13.81 -15.28 0.35
C GLU A 157 -15.23 -15.65 0.78
N ALA A 158 -15.41 -16.75 1.52
CA ALA A 158 -16.72 -17.17 2.01
C ALA A 158 -17.39 -16.12 2.92
N ILE A 159 -16.59 -15.34 3.67
CA ILE A 159 -17.08 -14.31 4.60
C ILE A 159 -17.32 -12.98 3.88
N THR A 160 -16.43 -12.58 2.99
CA THR A 160 -16.41 -11.24 2.37
C THR A 160 -17.08 -11.21 0.99
N GLY A 161 -17.27 -12.37 0.35
CA GLY A 161 -17.68 -12.47 -1.05
C GLY A 161 -16.62 -11.97 -2.03
N LYS A 162 -15.37 -11.73 -1.60
CA LYS A 162 -14.28 -11.23 -2.43
C LYS A 162 -13.11 -12.22 -2.40
N ARG A 163 -12.76 -12.77 -3.57
CA ARG A 163 -11.54 -13.56 -3.73
C ARG A 163 -10.34 -12.65 -3.90
N GLY A 164 -9.44 -12.67 -2.93
CA GLY A 164 -8.17 -11.94 -3.01
C GLY A 164 -7.22 -12.51 -4.05
N VAL A 165 -6.47 -11.63 -4.71
CA VAL A 165 -5.47 -11.98 -5.73
C VAL A 165 -4.03 -11.65 -5.30
N GLY A 166 -3.88 -11.04 -4.12
CA GLY A 166 -2.61 -10.73 -3.48
C GLY A 166 -2.32 -11.64 -2.29
N TYR A 167 -1.04 -11.89 -2.03
CA TYR A 167 -0.59 -12.66 -0.87
C TYR A 167 0.53 -11.96 -0.08
N ASN A 168 0.44 -12.05 1.24
CA ASN A 168 1.52 -11.72 2.17
C ASN A 168 1.76 -12.91 3.10
N SER A 169 2.99 -13.40 3.19
CA SER A 169 3.39 -14.41 4.17
C SER A 169 3.60 -13.76 5.54
N ASN A 170 3.31 -14.51 6.61
CA ASN A 170 3.65 -14.09 7.96
C ASN A 170 5.15 -13.72 8.04
N TRP A 171 5.46 -12.54 8.56
CA TRP A 171 6.83 -12.00 8.66
C TRP A 171 7.63 -11.95 7.34
N LEU A 172 6.96 -11.96 6.17
CA LEU A 172 7.60 -12.12 4.85
C LEU A 172 8.38 -13.45 4.72
N ARG A 173 8.20 -14.39 5.66
CA ARG A 173 8.94 -15.65 5.74
C ARG A 173 8.28 -16.73 4.89
N ARG A 174 8.30 -16.49 3.58
CA ARG A 174 7.97 -17.48 2.56
C ARG A 174 9.08 -18.53 2.41
N GLY A 175 8.72 -19.69 1.86
CA GLY A 175 9.65 -20.75 1.50
C GLY A 175 9.88 -20.84 -0.02
N PRO A 176 10.77 -21.74 -0.47
CA PRO A 176 11.01 -22.01 -1.90
C PRO A 176 9.77 -22.47 -2.68
N ASN A 177 8.76 -23.00 -1.99
CA ASN A 177 7.53 -23.51 -2.60
C ASN A 177 6.46 -22.43 -2.80
N THR A 178 6.52 -21.33 -2.04
CA THR A 178 5.42 -20.38 -1.90
C THR A 178 4.94 -19.83 -3.23
N LEU A 179 5.83 -19.34 -4.10
CA LEU A 179 5.39 -18.73 -5.36
C LEU A 179 4.72 -19.73 -6.30
N LYS A 180 5.12 -21.02 -6.26
CA LYS A 180 4.49 -22.09 -7.03
C LYS A 180 3.11 -22.44 -6.47
N VAL A 181 2.97 -22.45 -5.15
CA VAL A 181 1.67 -22.60 -4.48
C VAL A 181 0.73 -21.44 -4.85
N LEU A 182 1.22 -20.20 -4.75
CA LEU A 182 0.44 -19.01 -5.09
C LEU A 182 0.02 -19.02 -6.57
N GLN A 183 0.93 -19.39 -7.47
CA GLN A 183 0.60 -19.53 -8.89
C GLN A 183 -0.45 -20.63 -9.13
N GLN A 184 -0.36 -21.78 -8.46
CA GLN A 184 -1.35 -22.85 -8.59
C GLN A 184 -2.74 -22.41 -8.10
N LEU A 185 -2.81 -21.57 -7.06
CA LEU A 185 -4.06 -21.06 -6.51
C LEU A 185 -4.62 -19.83 -7.26
N GLY A 186 -3.91 -19.36 -8.29
CA GLY A 186 -4.36 -18.27 -9.16
C GLY A 186 -4.10 -16.87 -8.59
N PHE A 187 -3.18 -16.72 -7.64
CA PHE A 187 -2.75 -15.39 -7.18
C PHE A 187 -2.05 -14.63 -8.32
N LEU A 188 -2.25 -13.32 -8.34
CA LEU A 188 -1.65 -12.41 -9.31
C LEU A 188 -0.30 -11.87 -8.82
N TYR A 189 -0.19 -11.59 -7.53
CA TYR A 189 0.99 -10.97 -6.95
C TYR A 189 1.25 -11.43 -5.50
N HIS A 190 2.49 -11.21 -5.05
CA HIS A 190 2.85 -11.25 -3.64
C HIS A 190 3.62 -9.98 -3.23
N ILE A 191 3.73 -9.75 -1.93
CA ILE A 191 4.46 -8.60 -1.37
C ILE A 191 5.70 -8.98 -0.56
N ASP A 192 6.00 -10.27 -0.43
CA ASP A 192 7.12 -10.82 0.35
C ASP A 192 8.50 -10.60 -0.30
N ASP A 193 8.81 -9.34 -0.63
CA ASP A 193 10.06 -8.86 -1.20
C ASP A 193 10.30 -7.40 -0.77
N LEU A 194 11.57 -7.03 -0.55
CA LEU A 194 12.00 -5.71 -0.05
C LEU A 194 13.05 -5.05 -0.96
N SER A 195 13.34 -5.62 -2.12
CA SER A 195 14.54 -5.32 -2.91
C SER A 195 14.35 -4.20 -3.96
N HIS A 196 13.12 -3.73 -4.17
CA HIS A 196 12.78 -2.70 -5.14
C HIS A 196 11.89 -1.58 -4.58
N ASP A 197 12.00 -0.38 -5.14
CA ASP A 197 11.07 0.74 -4.91
C ASP A 197 10.02 0.86 -6.04
N GLU A 198 9.85 -0.17 -6.86
CA GLU A 198 8.82 -0.28 -7.90
C GLU A 198 8.36 -1.73 -8.08
N PRO A 199 7.12 -1.98 -8.54
CA PRO A 199 6.68 -3.33 -8.87
C PRO A 199 7.54 -3.94 -9.98
N PHE A 200 7.80 -5.23 -9.87
CA PHE A 200 8.59 -5.98 -10.82
C PHE A 200 7.97 -7.36 -11.09
N ILE A 201 8.57 -8.10 -12.01
CA ILE A 201 8.15 -9.44 -12.38
C ILE A 201 9.23 -10.44 -12.00
N THR A 202 8.82 -11.53 -11.37
CA THR A 202 9.63 -12.74 -11.26
C THR A 202 9.01 -13.85 -12.08
N MET A 203 9.84 -14.73 -12.65
CA MET A 203 9.37 -15.86 -13.44
C MET A 203 9.16 -17.08 -12.53
N VAL A 204 7.95 -17.65 -12.56
CA VAL A 204 7.56 -18.85 -11.82
C VAL A 204 7.03 -19.87 -12.81
N ASN A 205 7.64 -21.04 -12.88
CA ASN A 205 7.35 -22.08 -13.87
C ASN A 205 7.25 -21.53 -15.32
N GLY A 206 8.17 -20.62 -15.67
CA GLY A 206 8.21 -19.96 -16.99
C GLY A 206 7.11 -18.93 -17.25
N LYS A 207 6.27 -18.60 -16.25
CA LYS A 207 5.21 -17.59 -16.35
C LYS A 207 5.53 -16.36 -15.50
N ARG A 208 5.08 -15.19 -15.93
CA ARG A 208 5.22 -13.93 -15.21
C ARG A 208 4.40 -13.98 -13.91
N PHE A 209 4.99 -13.56 -12.81
CA PHE A 209 4.32 -13.38 -11.51
C PHE A 209 4.70 -12.01 -10.96
N VAL A 210 3.70 -11.21 -10.55
CA VAL A 210 3.96 -9.83 -10.13
C VAL A 210 4.47 -9.81 -8.69
N VAL A 211 5.46 -8.96 -8.43
CA VAL A 211 5.93 -8.64 -7.09
C VAL A 211 5.65 -7.17 -6.83
N ILE A 212 4.96 -6.88 -5.73
CA ILE A 212 4.74 -5.51 -5.24
C ILE A 212 5.54 -5.35 -3.96
N PRO A 213 6.73 -4.72 -4.00
CA PRO A 213 7.61 -4.68 -2.85
C PRO A 213 6.95 -4.11 -1.59
N TYR A 214 7.17 -4.78 -0.47
CA TYR A 214 6.72 -4.35 0.85
C TYR A 214 7.76 -3.45 1.51
N THR A 215 7.50 -3.05 2.76
CA THR A 215 8.35 -2.14 3.52
C THR A 215 8.48 -2.61 4.96
N LEU A 216 9.71 -2.62 5.46
CA LEU A 216 9.99 -2.66 6.91
C LEU A 216 10.36 -1.28 7.46
N ARG A 217 10.70 -0.34 6.57
CA ARG A 217 11.16 1.02 6.93
C ARG A 217 10.00 2.00 7.14
N ASN A 218 8.86 1.81 6.46
CA ASN A 218 7.61 2.54 6.70
C ASN A 218 6.57 1.61 7.31
N ASN A 219 6.91 1.03 8.46
CA ASN A 219 6.10 -0.01 9.06
C ASN A 219 5.93 0.29 10.55
N ASP A 220 4.68 0.44 10.99
CA ASP A 220 4.34 0.79 12.37
C ASP A 220 4.80 -0.27 13.37
N ILE A 221 4.67 -1.57 13.07
CA ILE A 221 5.16 -2.63 13.97
C ILE A 221 6.68 -2.56 14.15
N VAL A 222 7.42 -2.26 13.09
CA VAL A 222 8.89 -2.19 13.17
C VAL A 222 9.34 -0.94 13.90
N ASN A 223 8.73 0.21 13.59
CA ASN A 223 9.22 1.50 14.07
C ASN A 223 8.62 1.89 15.42
N ILE A 224 7.31 1.71 15.62
CA ILE A 224 6.63 2.13 16.85
C ILE A 224 6.75 1.02 17.89
N GLU A 225 6.32 -0.20 17.60
CA GLU A 225 6.41 -1.28 18.59
C GLU A 225 7.84 -1.81 18.75
N GLY A 226 8.57 -1.98 17.65
CA GLY A 226 9.93 -2.54 17.68
C GLY A 226 11.02 -1.55 18.11
N LYS A 227 11.07 -0.36 17.50
CA LYS A 227 12.09 0.67 17.79
C LYS A 227 11.64 1.75 18.77
N HIS A 228 10.40 1.68 19.26
CA HIS A 228 9.82 2.65 20.21
C HIS A 228 9.86 4.10 19.73
N TRP A 229 9.62 4.30 18.43
CA TRP A 229 9.53 5.65 17.87
C TRP A 229 8.30 6.39 18.37
N SER A 230 8.45 7.70 18.58
CA SER A 230 7.32 8.59 18.74
C SER A 230 6.55 8.73 17.41
N PRO A 231 5.25 9.09 17.47
CA PRO A 231 4.47 9.39 16.27
C PRO A 231 5.13 10.43 15.34
N ASP A 232 5.79 11.45 15.89
CA ASP A 232 6.47 12.49 15.10
C ASP A 232 7.70 11.96 14.36
N GLN A 233 8.46 11.05 14.97
CA GLN A 233 9.57 10.37 14.29
C GLN A 233 9.05 9.56 13.08
N PHE A 234 7.93 8.85 13.26
CA PHE A 234 7.33 8.09 12.18
C PHE A 234 6.80 8.99 11.06
N LEU A 235 6.10 10.08 11.40
CA LEU A 235 5.64 11.07 10.41
C LEU A 235 6.81 11.68 9.61
N ASN A 236 7.90 12.01 10.30
CA ASN A 236 9.07 12.60 9.67
C ASN A 236 9.73 11.62 8.68
N GLN A 237 9.88 10.35 9.07
CA GLN A 237 10.36 9.29 8.16
C GLN A 237 9.49 9.20 6.90
N LEU A 238 8.16 9.13 7.05
CA LEU A 238 7.23 9.04 5.92
C LEU A 238 7.42 10.23 4.96
N LYS A 239 7.57 11.45 5.49
CA LYS A 239 7.79 12.66 4.68
C LYS A 239 9.13 12.63 3.95
N LEU A 240 10.22 12.30 4.64
CA LEU A 240 11.56 12.24 4.05
C LEU A 240 11.63 11.20 2.92
N GLU A 241 11.04 10.04 3.15
CA GLU A 241 10.98 8.98 2.15
C GLU A 241 10.13 9.36 0.95
N PHE A 242 8.95 9.94 1.19
CA PHE A 242 8.10 10.46 0.14
C PHE A 242 8.83 11.51 -0.71
N ASP A 243 9.51 12.48 -0.10
CA ASP A 243 10.16 13.56 -0.84
C ASP A 243 11.27 13.02 -1.76
N GLN A 244 12.05 12.04 -1.28
CA GLN A 244 13.07 11.38 -2.09
C GLN A 244 12.45 10.58 -3.24
N LEU A 245 11.44 9.75 -2.97
CA LEU A 245 10.76 8.95 -3.99
C LEU A 245 10.01 9.81 -4.99
N TYR A 246 9.44 10.94 -4.57
CA TYR A 246 8.73 11.89 -5.43
C TYR A 246 9.71 12.59 -6.38
N LYS A 247 10.88 13.01 -5.89
CA LYS A 247 11.97 13.56 -6.72
C LYS A 247 12.45 12.54 -7.75
N GLU A 248 12.62 11.28 -7.36
CA GLU A 248 12.98 10.20 -8.27
C GLU A 248 11.88 9.86 -9.28
N GLY A 249 10.61 9.92 -8.85
CA GLY A 249 9.42 9.67 -9.67
C GLY A 249 9.32 10.55 -10.92
N ALA A 250 10.00 11.70 -10.91
CA ALA A 250 10.09 12.59 -12.07
C ALA A 250 10.95 12.02 -13.22
N THR A 251 11.80 11.03 -12.96
CA THR A 251 12.75 10.49 -13.96
C THR A 251 12.76 8.96 -14.09
N LYS A 252 12.05 8.25 -13.20
CA LYS A 252 11.86 6.79 -13.24
C LYS A 252 10.62 6.38 -12.45
N ARG A 253 10.11 5.17 -12.66
CA ARG A 253 8.95 4.67 -11.92
C ARG A 253 9.30 4.51 -10.45
N ARG A 254 8.46 5.03 -9.56
CA ARG A 254 8.59 4.82 -8.11
C ARG A 254 7.25 4.57 -7.46
N MET A 255 7.29 3.74 -6.43
CA MET A 255 6.20 3.44 -5.52
C MET A 255 6.69 3.65 -4.09
N MET A 256 5.81 4.14 -3.22
CA MET A 256 6.02 4.13 -1.78
C MET A 256 5.05 3.13 -1.14
N SER A 257 5.58 2.13 -0.45
CA SER A 257 4.80 1.25 0.41
C SER A 257 4.78 1.81 1.84
N VAL A 258 3.63 1.71 2.49
CA VAL A 258 3.44 2.01 3.93
C VAL A 258 2.61 0.87 4.54
N SER A 259 2.96 0.41 5.73
CA SER A 259 2.19 -0.64 6.42
C SER A 259 1.72 -0.21 7.79
N PHE A 260 0.47 -0.57 8.07
CA PHE A 260 -0.21 -0.37 9.35
C PHE A 260 -0.84 -1.67 9.82
N HIS A 261 -0.76 -1.94 11.11
CA HIS A 261 -1.40 -3.09 11.75
C HIS A 261 -2.60 -2.62 12.57
N ASP A 262 -3.72 -3.33 12.49
CA ASP A 262 -4.98 -3.01 13.18
C ASP A 262 -4.84 -2.42 14.59
N ARG A 263 -4.10 -3.09 15.47
CA ARG A 263 -3.90 -2.73 16.88
C ARG A 263 -2.89 -1.60 17.14
N ILE A 264 -2.05 -1.26 16.15
CA ILE A 264 -0.98 -0.24 16.27
C ILE A 264 -1.36 0.99 15.44
N GLY A 265 -1.48 0.79 14.13
CA GLY A 265 -1.84 1.81 13.15
C GLY A 265 -3.23 2.39 13.34
N GLY A 266 -4.14 1.61 13.93
CA GLY A 266 -5.47 2.07 14.33
C GLY A 266 -5.51 2.91 15.61
N SER A 267 -4.39 3.07 16.32
CA SER A 267 -4.33 3.92 17.52
C SER A 267 -4.48 5.41 17.18
N PRO A 268 -5.01 6.25 18.09
CA PRO A 268 -5.37 7.64 17.75
C PRO A 268 -4.18 8.48 17.25
N ALA A 269 -3.00 8.29 17.85
CA ALA A 269 -1.81 9.04 17.46
C ALA A 269 -1.29 8.63 16.08
N VAL A 270 -1.31 7.33 15.76
CA VAL A 270 -0.82 6.83 14.46
C VAL A 270 -1.79 7.16 13.33
N ILE A 271 -3.09 7.16 13.59
CA ILE A 271 -4.10 7.68 12.66
C ILE A 271 -3.86 9.17 12.38
N ASN A 272 -3.52 9.96 13.41
CA ASN A 272 -3.20 11.38 13.20
C ASN A 272 -1.94 11.55 12.33
N VAL A 273 -0.91 10.74 12.54
CA VAL A 273 0.29 10.70 11.67
C VAL A 273 -0.11 10.44 10.22
N MET A 274 -0.92 9.42 9.97
CA MET A 274 -1.33 9.08 8.61
C MET A 274 -2.22 10.15 7.98
N GLU A 275 -3.11 10.77 8.76
CA GLU A 275 -3.90 11.92 8.31
C GLU A 275 -3.00 13.09 7.87
N GLN A 276 -2.02 13.45 8.70
CA GLN A 276 -1.06 14.50 8.37
C GLN A 276 -0.24 14.16 7.12
N PHE A 277 0.14 12.89 6.97
CA PHE A 277 0.85 12.43 5.79
C PHE A 277 -0.01 12.50 4.52
N ILE A 278 -1.27 12.04 4.54
CA ILE A 278 -2.20 12.18 3.41
C ILE A 278 -2.40 13.65 3.02
N LYS A 279 -2.61 14.53 4.01
CA LYS A 279 -2.73 15.97 3.75
C LYS A 279 -1.48 16.51 3.05
N TYR A 280 -0.29 16.10 3.49
CA TYR A 280 0.97 16.51 2.90
C TYR A 280 1.12 16.04 1.44
N THR A 281 0.95 14.76 1.18
CA THR A 281 1.17 14.18 -0.16
C THR A 281 0.13 14.65 -1.18
N LYS A 282 -1.13 14.89 -0.76
CA LYS A 282 -2.17 15.45 -1.63
C LYS A 282 -1.89 16.87 -2.11
N THR A 283 -0.95 17.58 -1.51
CA THR A 283 -0.50 18.89 -2.02
C THR A 283 0.42 18.78 -3.24
N LYS A 284 0.89 17.57 -3.58
CA LYS A 284 1.86 17.34 -4.66
C LYS A 284 1.16 16.78 -5.92
N PRO A 285 1.39 17.36 -7.11
CA PRO A 285 0.78 16.88 -8.35
C PRO A 285 1.28 15.49 -8.73
N GLY A 286 0.44 14.69 -9.39
CA GLY A 286 0.84 13.36 -9.89
C GLY A 286 1.05 12.27 -8.82
N VAL A 287 0.71 12.53 -7.56
CA VAL A 287 0.66 11.50 -6.52
C VAL A 287 -0.69 10.81 -6.54
N VAL A 288 -0.68 9.48 -6.57
CA VAL A 288 -1.91 8.67 -6.53
C VAL A 288 -1.82 7.61 -5.45
N TYR A 289 -2.94 7.35 -4.77
CA TYR A 289 -3.08 6.22 -3.86
C TYR A 289 -3.71 5.05 -4.61
N MET A 290 -3.11 3.86 -4.52
CA MET A 290 -3.63 2.68 -5.23
C MET A 290 -3.59 1.42 -4.37
N ARG A 291 -4.62 0.60 -4.58
CA ARG A 291 -4.65 -0.80 -4.13
C ARG A 291 -3.61 -1.61 -4.92
N LYS A 292 -3.11 -2.67 -4.30
CA LYS A 292 -2.04 -3.50 -4.86
C LYS A 292 -2.55 -4.38 -6.01
N ASP A 293 -3.79 -4.88 -5.98
CA ASP A 293 -4.40 -5.53 -7.15
C ASP A 293 -4.44 -4.60 -8.37
N ASP A 294 -4.82 -3.35 -8.19
CA ASP A 294 -4.87 -2.35 -9.27
C ASP A 294 -3.46 -2.08 -9.83
N ILE A 295 -2.46 -1.95 -8.95
CA ILE A 295 -1.05 -1.82 -9.34
C ILE A 295 -0.60 -3.06 -10.13
N ALA A 296 -0.89 -4.26 -9.63
CA ALA A 296 -0.47 -5.51 -10.26
C ALA A 296 -1.04 -5.65 -11.67
N ARG A 297 -2.34 -5.36 -11.84
CA ARG A 297 -2.99 -5.35 -13.16
C ARG A 297 -2.41 -4.30 -14.09
N LEU A 298 -2.01 -3.15 -13.56
CA LEU A 298 -1.39 -2.07 -14.33
C LEU A 298 -0.02 -2.47 -14.88
N VAL A 299 0.77 -3.23 -14.11
CA VAL A 299 2.17 -3.52 -14.45
C VAL A 299 2.41 -4.91 -15.07
N GLN A 300 1.49 -5.86 -14.93
CA GLN A 300 1.72 -7.27 -15.30
C GLN A 300 2.17 -7.44 -16.77
N ASN A 301 1.62 -6.64 -17.67
CA ASN A 301 1.83 -6.70 -19.11
C ASN A 301 2.52 -5.45 -19.66
N ASP A 302 2.93 -4.53 -18.79
CA ASP A 302 3.68 -3.36 -19.22
C ASP A 302 5.12 -3.78 -19.59
N PRO A 303 5.57 -3.49 -20.83
CA PRO A 303 6.91 -3.83 -21.28
C PRO A 303 8.03 -3.12 -20.50
N ASN A 304 7.71 -2.05 -19.77
CA ASN A 304 8.67 -1.32 -18.94
C ASN A 304 8.78 -1.86 -17.51
N THR A 305 7.95 -2.83 -17.11
CA THR A 305 8.06 -3.43 -15.79
C THR A 305 9.31 -4.31 -15.74
N PRO A 306 10.24 -4.06 -14.80
CA PRO A 306 11.49 -4.81 -14.73
C PRO A 306 11.23 -6.29 -14.44
N ILE A 307 12.10 -7.14 -14.96
CA ILE A 307 12.12 -8.57 -14.66
C ILE A 307 13.31 -8.83 -13.75
N ASP A 308 13.05 -9.34 -12.55
CA ASP A 308 14.06 -9.76 -11.60
C ASP A 308 13.87 -11.25 -11.28
N ASN A 309 14.87 -12.03 -11.67
CA ASN A 309 14.90 -13.48 -11.53
C ASN A 309 15.97 -13.94 -10.54
N SER A 310 16.34 -13.08 -9.58
CA SER A 310 17.32 -13.39 -8.54
C SER A 310 17.00 -14.68 -7.76
N GLU A 311 15.73 -15.10 -7.75
CA GLU A 311 15.25 -16.32 -7.09
C GLU A 311 14.88 -17.46 -8.05
N ALA A 312 15.24 -17.38 -9.33
CA ALA A 312 14.80 -18.34 -10.34
C ALA A 312 15.19 -19.80 -10.04
N GLN A 313 16.21 -20.04 -9.21
CA GLN A 313 16.56 -21.39 -8.76
C GLN A 313 15.45 -22.08 -7.95
N TYR A 314 14.61 -21.32 -7.25
CA TYR A 314 13.50 -21.84 -6.43
C TYR A 314 12.17 -21.87 -7.20
N ASN A 315 12.07 -21.09 -8.28
CA ASN A 315 10.82 -20.83 -9.00
C ASN A 315 10.60 -21.74 -10.22
N LYS A 316 11.34 -22.84 -10.33
CA LYS A 316 11.16 -23.89 -11.35
C LYS A 316 10.30 -25.05 -10.85
#